data_AF-A0A432JIW6-F1
#
_entry.id   AF-A0A432JIW6-F1
#
_cell.length_a   1.000
_cell.length_b   1.000
_cell.length_c   1.000
_cell.angle_alpha   90.00
_cell.angle_beta   90.00
_cell.angle_gamma   90.00
#
_symmetry.space_group_name_H-M   'P 1'
#
loop_
_entity.id
_entity.type
_entity.pdbx_description
1 polymer ?
#
loop_
_entity_poly.entity_id
_entity_poly.type
_entity_poly.pdbx_seq_one_letter_code
_entity_poly.pdbx_strand_id
1 'polypeptide(L)'
;MPEQHPHVHTAPGGVVHEVQKGAAASREAGVDLDEGHAHPHRVGGRLDCRRNAVERDCTVDEGFDQVAFPWRVRRTRCGRVPDEIVGACCHGSTLASDHRQTWPTPAGTGRPGYSPPVRALVIEHDEYGPAESVGDHFQVRGYDLEVFRVLEDPDDPVCATPYPDPTGYDAVIVTGAVWSLADTAPIASWIHREVEMVRAAHDSDTPVLGMCFGGQVLSVALGGSVTRSDEPELGWHTVESPERGPLPSGPWFQWHYDSFTVPEGAIELAHGRMGPQAFQIGRSVGTQFHPEMTPRLFRGWLTFGSDDLTAHGIDPQALLAETVERAKAARSRADRLVDWFLDDVAAG
;
A
#
# COMPACT_ATOMS: atom_id res chain seq x y z
N MET A 1 -35.59 -15.44 51.34
CA MET A 1 -36.57 -16.51 51.64
C MET A 1 -37.51 -16.01 52.72
N PRO A 2 -38.83 -16.23 52.64
CA PRO A 2 -39.70 -16.63 51.53
C PRO A 2 -40.72 -15.47 51.24
N GLU A 3 -41.74 -15.50 50.40
CA GLU A 3 -42.63 -16.60 50.01
C GLU A 3 -43.47 -16.15 48.80
N GLN A 4 -43.56 -17.02 47.79
CA GLN A 4 -44.53 -16.97 46.70
C GLN A 4 -45.85 -17.56 47.19
N HIS A 5 -46.98 -17.23 46.55
CA HIS A 5 -47.96 -18.20 46.01
C HIS A 5 -49.14 -17.52 45.25
N PRO A 6 -49.89 -18.28 44.41
CA PRO A 6 -50.04 -17.98 42.99
C PRO A 6 -51.50 -17.81 42.54
N HIS A 7 -51.76 -17.47 41.28
CA HIS A 7 -52.93 -17.99 40.55
C HIS A 7 -52.69 -18.11 39.04
N VAL A 8 -53.04 -19.29 38.54
CA VAL A 8 -53.08 -19.79 37.16
C VAL A 8 -54.44 -19.44 36.54
N HIS A 9 -54.51 -19.12 35.25
CA HIS A 9 -55.56 -19.63 34.34
C HIS A 9 -55.25 -19.34 32.84
N THR A 10 -54.84 -20.42 32.15
CA THR A 10 -55.31 -20.94 30.84
C THR A 10 -55.62 -20.00 29.66
N ALA A 11 -54.90 -20.26 28.56
CA ALA A 11 -55.14 -19.84 27.17
C ALA A 11 -56.42 -20.48 26.54
N PRO A 12 -56.84 -20.10 25.30
CA PRO A 12 -56.29 -20.80 24.12
C PRO A 12 -56.19 -19.99 22.80
N GLY A 13 -55.31 -20.48 21.91
CA GLY A 13 -55.31 -20.24 20.44
C GLY A 13 -54.24 -19.23 19.98
N GLY A 14 -53.13 -19.56 19.33
CA GLY A 14 -52.72 -20.79 18.66
C GLY A 14 -52.84 -20.67 17.14
N VAL A 15 -51.80 -20.16 16.46
CA VAL A 15 -51.32 -20.67 15.15
C VAL A 15 -49.80 -20.48 15.11
N VAL A 16 -49.09 -21.61 15.12
CA VAL A 16 -47.67 -21.78 14.83
C VAL A 16 -47.53 -22.10 13.35
N HIS A 17 -46.63 -21.44 12.63
CA HIS A 17 -46.21 -21.88 11.30
C HIS A 17 -45.13 -22.95 11.46
N GLU A 18 -45.51 -24.18 11.11
CA GLU A 18 -44.67 -25.38 11.13
C GLU A 18 -43.82 -25.48 9.88
N VAL A 19 -42.54 -25.80 10.11
CA VAL A 19 -41.51 -26.14 9.14
C VAL A 19 -41.80 -27.51 8.56
N GLN A 20 -42.06 -27.62 7.25
CA GLN A 20 -42.08 -28.90 6.55
C GLN A 20 -40.77 -29.15 5.81
N LYS A 21 -40.08 -30.21 6.24
CA LYS A 21 -39.02 -30.92 5.53
C LYS A 21 -39.62 -31.61 4.29
N GLY A 22 -39.10 -31.29 3.11
CA GLY A 22 -39.27 -32.07 1.89
C GLY A 22 -37.95 -32.71 1.48
N ALA A 23 -37.78 -34.00 1.79
CA ALA A 23 -36.75 -34.83 1.21
C ALA A 23 -37.29 -35.43 -0.10
N ALA A 24 -36.65 -35.14 -1.23
CA ALA A 24 -36.87 -35.82 -2.49
C ALA A 24 -35.54 -36.41 -2.96
N ALA A 25 -35.53 -37.75 -3.05
CA ALA A 25 -34.47 -38.53 -3.62
C ALA A 25 -34.55 -38.50 -5.15
N SER A 26 -33.42 -38.28 -5.80
CA SER A 26 -33.17 -38.68 -7.19
C SER A 26 -31.82 -39.38 -7.23
N ARG A 27 -31.87 -40.67 -7.56
CA ARG A 27 -30.74 -41.54 -7.83
C ARG A 27 -30.22 -41.32 -9.26
N GLU A 28 -28.95 -41.66 -9.41
CA GLU A 28 -28.28 -42.18 -10.62
C GLU A 28 -27.97 -41.20 -11.75
N ALA A 29 -26.73 -40.71 -11.75
CA ALA A 29 -25.79 -40.98 -12.84
C ALA A 29 -24.36 -40.98 -12.26
N GLY A 30 -23.80 -42.19 -12.11
CA GLY A 30 -22.39 -42.36 -11.78
C GLY A 30 -21.52 -42.07 -13.01
N VAL A 31 -20.40 -41.39 -12.78
CA VAL A 31 -19.21 -41.56 -13.60
C VAL A 31 -18.04 -41.67 -12.63
N ASP A 32 -17.35 -42.80 -12.74
CA ASP A 32 -16.18 -43.21 -11.98
C ASP A 32 -15.06 -42.17 -11.99
N LEU A 33 -14.40 -42.06 -10.84
CA LEU A 33 -13.04 -41.56 -10.72
C LEU A 33 -12.10 -42.69 -11.18
N ASP A 34 -11.32 -42.46 -12.22
CA ASP A 34 -10.19 -43.31 -12.58
C ASP A 34 -8.88 -42.63 -12.16
N GLU A 35 -8.14 -43.31 -11.29
CA GLU A 35 -6.77 -43.01 -10.92
C GLU A 35 -5.83 -43.55 -12.02
N GLY A 36 -5.05 -42.69 -12.68
CA GLY A 36 -4.02 -43.23 -13.57
C GLY A 36 -3.24 -42.23 -14.42
N HIS A 37 -2.06 -41.85 -13.92
CA HIS A 37 -0.82 -41.63 -14.68
C HIS A 37 -0.87 -40.71 -15.92
N ALA A 38 -0.22 -39.53 -15.82
CA ALA A 38 1.05 -39.25 -16.52
C ALA A 38 1.39 -37.75 -16.49
N HIS A 39 2.51 -37.42 -15.85
CA HIS A 39 3.28 -36.22 -16.16
C HIS A 39 3.75 -36.24 -17.62
N PRO A 40 3.71 -35.13 -18.36
CA PRO A 40 4.64 -34.89 -19.45
C PRO A 40 5.78 -34.00 -18.99
N HIS A 41 6.97 -34.52 -19.24
CA HIS A 41 8.26 -33.91 -19.03
C HIS A 41 8.41 -32.52 -19.67
N ARG A 42 9.26 -31.71 -19.02
CA ARG A 42 10.02 -30.60 -19.61
C ARG A 42 10.56 -30.98 -20.99
N VAL A 43 10.20 -30.20 -22.01
CA VAL A 43 10.98 -30.09 -23.24
C VAL A 43 11.64 -28.72 -23.23
N GLY A 44 12.95 -28.72 -22.97
CA GLY A 44 13.78 -27.55 -23.17
C GLY A 44 13.91 -27.25 -24.66
N GLY A 45 13.58 -26.02 -25.04
CA GLY A 45 13.85 -25.46 -26.36
C GLY A 45 14.46 -24.07 -26.19
N ARG A 46 15.76 -23.94 -26.44
CA ARG A 46 16.40 -22.64 -26.66
C ARG A 46 15.75 -21.99 -27.87
N LEU A 47 15.14 -20.82 -27.70
CA LEU A 47 14.76 -19.95 -28.80
C LEU A 47 15.92 -18.98 -29.07
N ASP A 48 16.62 -19.26 -30.16
CA ASP A 48 17.62 -18.39 -30.77
C ASP A 48 16.90 -17.21 -31.45
N CYS A 49 17.24 -16.00 -31.03
CA CYS A 49 16.78 -14.74 -31.60
C CYS A 49 17.40 -14.53 -32.97
N ARG A 50 16.61 -14.62 -34.05
CA ARG A 50 16.82 -13.83 -35.29
C ARG A 50 15.63 -13.89 -36.25
N ARG A 51 15.08 -12.70 -36.51
CA ARG A 51 14.32 -12.25 -37.70
C ARG A 51 12.95 -12.92 -37.96
N ASN A 52 11.88 -12.15 -37.77
CA ASN A 52 11.16 -11.55 -38.89
C ASN A 52 10.19 -10.48 -38.37
N ALA A 53 10.39 -9.25 -38.86
CA ALA A 53 9.44 -8.16 -38.74
C ALA A 53 8.25 -8.42 -39.68
N VAL A 54 7.04 -8.35 -39.14
CA VAL A 54 5.82 -8.14 -39.92
C VAL A 54 4.98 -7.11 -39.17
N GLU A 55 4.79 -5.97 -39.81
CA GLU A 55 3.91 -4.88 -39.43
C GLU A 55 2.49 -5.40 -39.12
N ARG A 56 1.93 -4.98 -37.98
CA ARG A 56 0.49 -4.88 -37.80
C ARG A 56 0.18 -3.60 -37.06
N ASP A 57 -0.64 -2.78 -37.72
CA ASP A 57 -1.26 -1.56 -37.24
C ASP A 57 -1.87 -1.74 -35.85
N CYS A 58 -1.44 -0.91 -34.90
CA CYS A 58 -2.23 -0.58 -33.74
C CYS A 58 -2.91 0.77 -34.03
N THR A 59 -4.20 0.73 -34.36
CA THR A 59 -5.07 1.91 -34.33
C THR A 59 -5.19 2.37 -32.87
N VAL A 60 -4.72 3.58 -32.59
CA VAL A 60 -4.94 4.27 -31.33
C VAL A 60 -6.27 5.02 -31.46
N ASP A 61 -7.19 4.74 -30.55
CA ASP A 61 -8.50 5.40 -30.47
C ASP A 61 -8.29 6.86 -30.05
N GLU A 62 -8.58 7.79 -30.95
CA GLU A 62 -8.48 9.23 -30.70
C GLU A 62 -9.73 9.73 -29.98
N GLY A 63 -9.55 10.17 -28.73
CA GLY A 63 -10.61 10.82 -27.98
C GLY A 63 -10.13 11.42 -26.67
N PHE A 64 -9.20 12.37 -26.70
CA PHE A 64 -9.02 13.28 -25.56
C PHE A 64 -8.87 14.73 -25.98
N ASP A 65 -9.77 15.52 -25.40
CA ASP A 65 -10.01 16.93 -25.63
C ASP A 65 -8.81 17.81 -25.26
N GLN A 66 -8.64 18.82 -26.08
CA GLN A 66 -7.65 19.87 -25.97
C GLN A 66 -7.94 20.77 -24.76
N VAL A 67 -7.03 20.79 -23.77
CA VAL A 67 -6.90 21.93 -22.86
C VAL A 67 -5.56 22.60 -23.12
N ALA A 68 -5.63 23.70 -23.88
CA ALA A 68 -4.50 24.52 -24.25
C ALA A 68 -3.91 25.24 -23.03
N PHE A 69 -2.59 25.14 -22.83
CA PHE A 69 -1.81 26.12 -22.08
C PHE A 69 -0.68 26.70 -22.95
N PRO A 70 -0.43 28.02 -22.91
CA PRO A 70 0.33 28.70 -23.96
C PRO A 70 1.77 28.96 -23.54
N TRP A 71 2.72 28.08 -23.89
CA TRP A 71 4.13 28.49 -23.99
C TRP A 71 4.76 27.85 -25.23
N ARG A 72 5.18 28.72 -26.16
CA ARG A 72 5.87 28.37 -27.40
C ARG A 72 7.23 27.75 -27.07
N VAL A 73 7.43 26.48 -27.41
CA VAL A 73 8.79 25.93 -27.61
C VAL A 73 9.02 25.79 -29.11
N ARG A 74 9.94 26.61 -29.63
CA ARG A 74 10.44 26.51 -31.00
C ARG A 74 11.16 25.17 -31.16
N ARG A 75 10.78 24.38 -32.16
CA ARG A 75 11.56 23.23 -32.64
C ARG A 75 12.95 23.71 -33.09
N THR A 76 14.00 23.30 -32.39
CA THR A 76 15.38 23.35 -32.92
C THR A 76 15.74 22.00 -33.53
N ARG A 77 16.18 22.07 -34.79
CA ARG A 77 16.70 20.97 -35.60
C ARG A 77 17.92 20.33 -34.95
N CYS A 78 17.98 19.01 -35.04
CA CYS A 78 19.17 18.20 -34.78
C CYS A 78 20.36 18.72 -35.61
N GLY A 79 21.44 19.11 -34.94
CA GLY A 79 22.68 19.61 -35.53
C GLY A 79 23.84 18.63 -35.28
N ARG A 80 24.68 18.48 -36.29
CA ARG A 80 25.88 17.62 -36.41
C ARG A 80 26.75 17.51 -35.14
N VAL A 81 27.20 16.29 -34.88
CA VAL A 81 28.43 15.99 -34.12
C VAL A 81 29.62 16.14 -35.08
N PRO A 82 30.72 16.83 -34.72
CA PRO A 82 31.92 16.93 -35.56
C PRO A 82 32.75 15.63 -35.56
N ASP A 83 33.28 15.30 -36.74
CA ASP A 83 34.27 14.24 -36.99
C ASP A 83 35.64 14.64 -36.44
N GLU A 84 36.11 14.02 -35.36
CA GLU A 84 37.55 13.86 -35.08
C GLU A 84 37.80 12.49 -34.43
N ILE A 85 38.29 11.56 -35.26
CA ILE A 85 39.33 10.53 -35.03
C ILE A 85 39.06 9.41 -36.04
N VAL A 86 39.66 9.58 -37.22
CA VAL A 86 39.81 8.54 -38.24
C VAL A 86 41.21 7.97 -38.13
N GLY A 87 41.29 6.63 -38.09
CA GLY A 87 42.47 5.85 -38.48
C GLY A 87 43.07 5.03 -37.34
N ALA A 88 43.40 3.75 -37.49
CA ALA A 88 43.26 2.83 -38.60
C ALA A 88 43.47 1.41 -38.05
N CYS A 89 42.72 0.44 -38.56
CA CYS A 89 43.00 -0.98 -38.38
C CYS A 89 44.30 -1.38 -39.10
N CYS A 90 45.13 -2.23 -38.49
CA CYS A 90 45.95 -3.23 -39.19
C CYS A 90 46.54 -4.29 -38.25
N HIS A 91 46.13 -5.55 -38.48
CA HIS A 91 46.87 -6.83 -38.43
C HIS A 91 47.97 -7.08 -37.38
N GLY A 92 47.90 -8.27 -36.73
CA GLY A 92 49.10 -8.93 -36.22
C GLY A 92 48.86 -9.92 -35.08
N SER A 93 49.14 -11.19 -35.35
CA SER A 93 49.05 -12.37 -34.49
C SER A 93 50.02 -12.41 -33.29
N THR A 94 49.60 -13.13 -32.24
CA THR A 94 50.37 -13.88 -31.22
C THR A 94 51.52 -13.18 -30.48
N LEU A 95 51.39 -13.09 -29.15
CA LEU A 95 52.32 -13.68 -28.16
C LEU A 95 51.82 -13.43 -26.74
N ALA A 96 51.93 -14.46 -25.90
CA ALA A 96 51.69 -14.39 -24.47
C ALA A 96 52.72 -13.48 -23.78
N SER A 97 52.29 -12.64 -22.84
CA SER A 97 53.09 -12.32 -21.65
C SER A 97 52.20 -11.75 -20.55
N ASP A 98 52.46 -12.29 -19.37
CA ASP A 98 51.87 -12.01 -18.08
C ASP A 98 52.33 -10.64 -17.58
N HIS A 99 51.40 -9.68 -17.46
CA HIS A 99 51.59 -8.48 -16.67
C HIS A 99 50.27 -8.03 -16.05
N ARG A 100 50.07 -8.39 -14.77
CA ARG A 100 49.12 -7.70 -13.88
C ARG A 100 49.51 -6.22 -13.81
N GLN A 101 48.75 -5.35 -14.48
CA GLN A 101 48.72 -3.93 -14.15
C GLN A 101 47.49 -3.67 -13.29
N THR A 102 47.71 -3.61 -11.99
CA THR A 102 46.77 -3.05 -11.02
C THR A 102 46.72 -1.54 -11.24
N TRP A 103 45.58 -1.02 -11.69
CA TRP A 103 45.30 0.40 -11.65
C TRP A 103 44.95 0.78 -10.20
N PRO A 104 45.66 1.72 -9.56
CA PRO A 104 45.24 2.22 -8.27
C PRO A 104 43.91 2.96 -8.45
N THR A 105 42.88 2.53 -7.73
CA THR A 105 41.62 3.27 -7.60
C THR A 105 41.95 4.62 -6.96
N PRO A 106 41.60 5.77 -7.57
CA PRO A 106 41.81 7.05 -6.91
C PRO A 106 40.96 7.09 -5.63
N ALA A 107 41.59 7.37 -4.49
CA ALA A 107 40.88 7.71 -3.27
C ALA A 107 39.95 8.89 -3.59
N GLY A 108 38.64 8.66 -3.48
CA GLY A 108 37.61 9.59 -3.89
C GLY A 108 37.72 10.91 -3.14
N THR A 109 38.05 11.97 -3.87
CA THR A 109 37.72 13.34 -3.47
C THR A 109 36.20 13.47 -3.56
N GLY A 110 35.51 13.50 -2.42
CA GLY A 110 34.10 13.87 -2.37
C GLY A 110 33.89 15.21 -3.09
N ARG A 111 32.90 15.27 -3.99
CA ARG A 111 32.51 16.53 -4.63
C ARG A 111 32.00 17.48 -3.53
N PRO A 112 32.46 18.74 -3.47
CA PRO A 112 31.91 19.71 -2.53
C PRO A 112 30.43 19.92 -2.84
N GLY A 113 29.54 19.61 -1.88
CA GLY A 113 28.10 19.87 -1.96
C GLY A 113 27.19 18.68 -2.24
N TYR A 114 27.70 17.44 -2.30
CA TYR A 114 26.84 16.25 -2.32
C TYR A 114 26.54 15.80 -0.88
N SER A 115 25.39 16.19 -0.35
CA SER A 115 24.78 15.46 0.77
C SER A 115 24.22 14.15 0.20
N PRO A 116 24.46 13.00 0.85
CA PRO A 116 23.77 11.78 0.45
C PRO A 116 22.26 12.02 0.50
N PRO A 117 21.47 11.42 -0.42
CA PRO A 117 20.02 11.51 -0.35
C PRO A 117 19.56 10.97 1.01
N VAL A 118 18.60 11.67 1.62
CA VAL A 118 17.89 11.15 2.80
C VAL A 118 17.08 9.94 2.36
N ARG A 119 17.01 8.90 3.18
CA ARG A 119 16.42 7.60 2.84
C ARG A 119 15.18 7.36 3.68
N ALA A 120 14.09 6.94 3.04
CA ALA A 120 12.91 6.46 3.73
C ALA A 120 12.71 4.96 3.46
N LEU A 121 12.52 4.19 4.52
CA LEU A 121 12.07 2.80 4.42
C LEU A 121 10.55 2.78 4.24
N VAL A 122 10.05 2.08 3.23
CA VAL A 122 8.62 1.89 2.99
C VAL A 122 8.28 0.42 3.20
N ILE A 123 7.46 0.14 4.21
CA ILE A 123 6.89 -1.18 4.45
C ILE A 123 5.59 -1.27 3.66
N GLU A 124 5.62 -2.03 2.56
CA GLU A 124 4.42 -2.37 1.77
C GLU A 124 4.00 -3.80 2.11
N HIS A 125 2.72 -4.03 2.40
CA HIS A 125 2.26 -5.38 2.76
C HIS A 125 2.18 -6.31 1.54
N ASP A 126 1.81 -5.76 0.38
CA ASP A 126 1.66 -6.46 -0.89
C ASP A 126 1.76 -5.44 -2.07
N GLU A 127 1.48 -5.88 -3.29
CA GLU A 127 1.48 -5.00 -4.48
C GLU A 127 0.28 -4.04 -4.56
N TYR A 128 -0.77 -4.25 -3.77
CA TYR A 128 -2.01 -3.48 -3.77
C TYR A 128 -2.00 -2.34 -2.75
N GLY A 129 -1.13 -2.40 -1.74
CA GLY A 129 -0.95 -1.34 -0.74
C GLY A 129 0.33 -0.49 -0.88
N PRO A 130 0.70 0.05 -2.06
CA PRO A 130 1.87 0.91 -2.19
C PRO A 130 1.67 2.28 -1.55
N ALA A 131 2.77 2.97 -1.23
CA ALA A 131 2.70 4.33 -0.65
C ALA A 131 2.19 5.41 -1.62
N GLU A 132 2.08 5.11 -2.92
CA GLU A 132 1.45 5.94 -3.97
C GLU A 132 1.73 7.43 -3.82
N SER A 133 0.71 8.28 -3.73
CA SER A 133 0.89 9.73 -3.75
C SER A 133 1.65 10.28 -2.53
N VAL A 134 1.63 9.57 -1.40
CA VAL A 134 2.47 9.90 -0.25
C VAL A 134 3.93 9.61 -0.57
N GLY A 135 4.23 8.43 -1.13
CA GLY A 135 5.58 8.08 -1.60
C GLY A 135 6.11 9.05 -2.65
N ASP A 136 5.30 9.41 -3.64
CA ASP A 136 5.64 10.42 -4.65
C ASP A 136 6.05 11.75 -3.99
N HIS A 137 5.32 12.18 -2.96
CA HIS A 137 5.61 13.45 -2.29
C HIS A 137 6.88 13.39 -1.44
N PHE A 138 7.17 12.26 -0.78
CA PHE A 138 8.48 12.04 -0.15
C PHE A 138 9.63 12.18 -1.16
N GLN A 139 9.48 11.63 -2.37
CA GLN A 139 10.49 11.77 -3.43
C GLN A 139 10.64 13.22 -3.91
N VAL A 140 9.53 13.95 -4.08
CA VAL A 140 9.55 15.40 -4.37
C VAL A 140 10.32 16.16 -3.29
N ARG A 141 10.20 15.73 -2.04
CA ARG A 141 10.89 16.27 -0.87
C ARG A 141 12.35 15.79 -0.72
N GLY A 142 12.84 14.98 -1.65
CA GLY A 142 14.25 14.58 -1.76
C GLY A 142 14.60 13.25 -1.11
N TYR A 143 13.60 12.46 -0.69
CA TYR A 143 13.83 11.13 -0.13
C TYR A 143 14.02 10.08 -1.24
N ASP A 144 15.03 9.23 -1.05
CA ASP A 144 15.15 7.97 -1.77
C ASP A 144 14.35 6.90 -1.02
N LEU A 145 13.45 6.20 -1.72
CA LEU A 145 12.54 5.24 -1.11
C LEU A 145 13.10 3.82 -1.27
N GLU A 146 13.31 3.14 -0.15
CA GLU A 146 13.63 1.72 -0.12
C GLU A 146 12.38 0.94 0.29
N VAL A 147 11.85 0.14 -0.64
CA VAL A 147 10.64 -0.65 -0.39
C VAL A 147 11.02 -2.02 0.15
N PHE A 148 10.48 -2.35 1.33
CA PHE A 148 10.41 -3.70 1.84
C PHE A 148 8.98 -4.20 1.68
N ARG A 149 8.79 -5.20 0.80
CA ARG A 149 7.50 -5.85 0.62
C ARG A 149 7.37 -7.05 1.54
N VAL A 150 6.36 -7.07 2.40
CA VAL A 150 6.14 -8.13 3.40
C VAL A 150 5.75 -9.44 2.71
N LEU A 151 4.75 -9.39 1.81
CA LEU A 151 4.27 -10.56 1.07
C LEU A 151 4.66 -10.47 -0.41
N GLU A 152 5.42 -11.46 -0.89
CA GLU A 152 5.70 -11.60 -2.33
C GLU A 152 4.48 -12.07 -3.11
N ASP A 153 3.64 -12.89 -2.47
CA ASP A 153 2.36 -13.37 -2.97
C ASP A 153 1.25 -12.90 -2.00
N PRO A 154 0.31 -12.04 -2.43
CA PRO A 154 -0.77 -11.55 -1.56
C PRO A 154 -1.69 -12.67 -1.06
N ASP A 155 -1.75 -13.82 -1.74
CA ASP A 155 -2.56 -14.97 -1.36
C ASP A 155 -1.84 -15.91 -0.37
N ASP A 156 -0.55 -15.70 -0.09
CA ASP A 156 0.23 -16.42 0.92
C ASP A 156 0.60 -15.49 2.10
N PRO A 157 -0.13 -15.56 3.24
CA PRO A 157 0.10 -14.66 4.38
C PRO A 157 1.35 -14.99 5.20
N VAL A 158 2.21 -15.90 4.72
CA VAL A 158 3.43 -16.29 5.40
C VAL A 158 4.61 -15.47 4.92
N CYS A 159 5.24 -14.73 5.83
CA CYS A 159 6.52 -14.08 5.58
C CYS A 159 7.54 -14.57 6.60
N ALA A 160 8.72 -15.00 6.13
CA ALA A 160 9.86 -15.36 6.97
C ALA A 160 11.04 -14.39 6.81
N THR A 161 10.95 -13.44 5.87
CA THR A 161 11.99 -12.46 5.59
C THR A 161 12.20 -11.57 6.81
N PRO A 162 13.44 -11.38 7.29
CA PRO A 162 13.72 -10.41 8.35
C PRO A 162 13.40 -8.99 7.89
N TYR A 163 12.81 -8.19 8.78
CA TYR A 163 12.61 -6.77 8.53
C TYR A 163 13.97 -6.04 8.51
N PRO A 164 14.13 -4.99 7.68
CA PRO A 164 15.31 -4.12 7.74
C PRO A 164 15.41 -3.43 9.10
N ASP A 165 16.64 -3.08 9.52
CA ASP A 165 16.86 -2.23 10.68
C ASP A 165 16.34 -0.81 10.39
N PRO A 166 15.29 -0.34 11.08
CA PRO A 166 14.68 0.95 10.78
C PRO A 166 15.56 2.14 11.17
N THR A 167 16.53 1.95 12.09
CA THR A 167 17.37 3.03 12.62
C THR A 167 18.37 3.58 11.61
N GLY A 168 18.58 2.86 10.50
CA GLY A 168 19.43 3.28 9.37
C GLY A 168 18.76 4.19 8.35
N TYR A 169 17.53 4.65 8.62
CA TYR A 169 16.71 5.48 7.75
C TYR A 169 16.36 6.81 8.41
N ASP A 170 16.12 7.82 7.58
CA ASP A 170 15.71 9.16 8.00
C ASP A 170 14.19 9.25 8.24
N ALA A 171 13.41 8.29 7.71
CA ALA A 171 12.00 8.09 7.99
C ALA A 171 11.57 6.65 7.67
N VAL A 172 10.47 6.20 8.28
CA VAL A 172 9.78 4.94 7.97
C VAL A 172 8.33 5.24 7.60
N ILE A 173 7.85 4.66 6.50
CA ILE A 173 6.46 4.68 6.07
C ILE A 173 5.93 3.25 6.19
N VAL A 174 4.79 3.08 6.85
CA VAL A 174 4.10 1.78 6.94
C VAL A 174 2.72 1.92 6.30
N THR A 175 2.46 1.19 5.23
CA THR A 175 1.24 1.35 4.43
C THR A 175 0.05 0.57 4.99
N GLY A 176 -1.10 0.65 4.30
CA GLY A 176 -2.27 -0.16 4.62
C GLY A 176 -2.07 -1.64 4.27
N ALA A 177 -3.00 -2.48 4.74
CA ALA A 177 -3.07 -3.90 4.44
C ALA A 177 -4.53 -4.37 4.47
N VAL A 178 -4.84 -5.46 3.78
CA VAL A 178 -6.14 -6.15 3.87
C VAL A 178 -6.33 -6.92 5.18
N TRP A 179 -5.25 -7.04 5.96
CA TRP A 179 -5.19 -7.83 7.20
C TRP A 179 -5.71 -7.06 8.40
N SER A 180 -6.01 -7.80 9.47
CA SER A 180 -6.55 -7.26 10.72
C SER A 180 -5.55 -7.40 11.86
N LEU A 181 -5.41 -6.36 12.67
CA LEU A 181 -4.71 -6.42 13.96
C LEU A 181 -5.63 -6.90 15.11
N ALA A 182 -6.95 -6.93 14.88
CA ALA A 182 -7.90 -7.55 15.79
C ALA A 182 -7.95 -9.09 15.65
N ASP A 183 -7.58 -9.64 14.49
CA ASP A 183 -7.37 -11.07 14.26
C ASP A 183 -6.01 -11.35 13.62
N THR A 184 -5.00 -11.56 14.47
CA THR A 184 -3.61 -11.73 14.03
C THR A 184 -3.25 -13.16 13.65
N ALA A 185 -4.14 -14.14 13.83
CA ALA A 185 -3.79 -15.55 13.61
C ALA A 185 -3.31 -15.84 12.17
N PRO A 186 -3.92 -15.29 11.11
CA PRO A 186 -3.46 -15.49 9.73
C PRO A 186 -2.06 -14.91 9.46
N ILE A 187 -1.70 -13.84 10.17
CA ILE A 187 -0.49 -13.03 9.92
C ILE A 187 0.57 -13.16 11.02
N ALA A 188 0.40 -14.13 11.92
CA ALA A 188 1.26 -14.35 13.09
C ALA A 188 2.73 -14.60 12.72
N SER A 189 3.01 -15.00 11.48
CA SER A 189 4.38 -15.21 10.98
C SER A 189 5.20 -13.92 10.94
N TRP A 190 4.59 -12.74 10.76
CA TRP A 190 5.29 -11.47 10.56
C TRP A 190 4.83 -10.32 11.44
N ILE A 191 3.55 -10.25 11.83
CA ILE A 191 2.99 -9.06 12.48
C ILE A 191 3.68 -8.66 13.78
N HIS A 192 4.08 -9.63 14.60
CA HIS A 192 4.80 -9.33 15.85
C HIS A 192 6.18 -8.70 15.58
N ARG A 193 6.86 -9.14 14.52
CA ARG A 193 8.16 -8.59 14.11
C ARG A 193 8.01 -7.20 13.52
N GLU A 194 6.91 -6.92 12.83
CA GLU A 194 6.60 -5.58 12.35
C GLU A 194 6.31 -4.61 13.49
N VAL A 195 5.48 -5.00 14.45
CA VAL A 195 5.20 -4.21 15.67
C VAL A 195 6.50 -3.90 16.43
N GLU A 196 7.40 -4.89 16.54
CA GLU A 196 8.72 -4.69 17.14
C GLU A 196 9.62 -3.75 16.32
N MET A 197 9.60 -3.84 15.00
CA MET A 197 10.34 -2.95 14.11
C MET A 197 9.83 -1.50 14.23
N VAL A 198 8.51 -1.29 14.21
CA VAL A 198 7.92 0.05 14.38
C VAL A 198 8.21 0.61 15.77
N ARG A 199 8.16 -0.22 16.82
CA ARG A 199 8.60 0.19 18.16
C ARG A 199 10.07 0.60 18.17
N ALA A 200 10.95 -0.20 17.56
CA ALA A 200 12.37 0.10 17.50
C ALA A 200 12.65 1.43 16.77
N ALA A 201 11.93 1.70 15.67
CA ALA A 201 12.01 2.99 14.97
C ALA A 201 11.62 4.15 15.87
N HIS A 202 10.48 4.03 16.58
CA HIS A 202 10.02 5.06 17.51
C HIS A 202 11.01 5.28 18.68
N ASP A 203 11.45 4.20 19.32
CA ASP A 203 12.35 4.25 20.48
C ASP A 203 13.75 4.80 20.11
N SER A 204 14.15 4.70 18.84
CA SER A 204 15.38 5.30 18.30
C SER A 204 15.20 6.71 17.77
N ASP A 205 14.02 7.31 17.93
CA ASP A 205 13.67 8.65 17.42
C ASP A 205 13.66 8.75 15.87
N THR A 206 13.59 7.61 15.18
CA THR A 206 13.40 7.54 13.73
C THR A 206 11.93 7.90 13.43
N PRO A 207 11.66 8.91 12.58
CA PRO A 207 10.30 9.30 12.24
C PRO A 207 9.50 8.17 11.61
N VAL A 208 8.23 8.01 12.02
CA VAL A 208 7.34 6.96 11.48
C VAL A 208 6.03 7.59 11.00
N LEU A 209 5.63 7.32 9.77
CA LEU A 209 4.29 7.60 9.24
C LEU A 209 3.57 6.29 8.96
N GLY A 210 2.59 5.95 9.78
CA GLY A 210 1.73 4.77 9.60
C GLY A 210 0.38 5.16 8.99
N MET A 211 -0.04 4.49 7.92
CA MET A 211 -1.30 4.74 7.20
C MET A 211 -2.21 3.51 7.28
N CYS A 212 -3.48 3.72 7.66
CA CYS A 212 -4.47 2.66 7.86
C CYS A 212 -3.92 1.55 8.78
N PHE A 213 -3.66 0.35 8.26
CA PHE A 213 -3.03 -0.75 8.99
C PHE A 213 -1.70 -0.33 9.64
N GLY A 214 -0.84 0.43 8.94
CA GLY A 214 0.39 0.95 9.52
C GLY A 214 0.18 1.89 10.71
N GLY A 215 -0.91 2.67 10.70
CA GLY A 215 -1.30 3.50 11.85
C GLY A 215 -1.76 2.67 13.05
N GLN A 216 -2.41 1.54 12.78
CA GLN A 216 -2.80 0.55 13.78
C GLN A 216 -1.58 -0.19 14.36
N VAL A 217 -0.62 -0.58 13.52
CA VAL A 217 0.66 -1.17 13.96
C VAL A 217 1.39 -0.21 14.89
N LEU A 218 1.48 1.08 14.51
CA LEU A 218 2.07 2.11 15.37
C LEU A 218 1.34 2.26 16.70
N SER A 219 0.00 2.24 16.70
CA SER A 219 -0.78 2.29 17.94
C SER A 219 -0.43 1.11 18.86
N VAL A 220 -0.45 -0.12 18.35
CA VAL A 220 -0.12 -1.33 19.12
C VAL A 220 1.34 -1.32 19.61
N ALA A 221 2.28 -0.87 18.77
CA ALA A 221 3.69 -0.75 19.12
C ALA A 221 3.90 0.12 20.38
N LEU A 222 3.06 1.15 20.54
CA LEU A 222 3.17 2.16 21.58
C LEU A 222 2.15 1.99 22.72
N GLY A 223 1.57 0.80 22.85
CA GLY A 223 0.70 0.43 23.97
C GLY A 223 -0.78 0.76 23.78
N GLY A 224 -1.18 1.20 22.59
CA GLY A 224 -2.57 1.20 22.16
C GLY A 224 -3.09 -0.20 21.82
N SER A 225 -4.30 -0.25 21.30
CA SER A 225 -5.01 -1.48 20.94
C SER A 225 -5.81 -1.28 19.67
N VAL A 226 -6.16 -2.38 19.01
CA VAL A 226 -6.97 -2.40 17.80
C VAL A 226 -8.13 -3.36 18.01
N THR A 227 -9.32 -2.92 17.64
CA THR A 227 -10.55 -3.72 17.74
C THR A 227 -11.38 -3.57 16.49
N ARG A 228 -12.17 -4.60 16.18
CA ARG A 228 -13.18 -4.52 15.13
C ARG A 228 -14.18 -3.42 15.42
N SER A 229 -14.40 -2.53 14.47
CA SER A 229 -15.42 -1.47 14.56
C SER A 229 -16.82 -2.06 14.42
N ASP A 230 -17.81 -1.44 15.06
CA ASP A 230 -19.23 -1.82 14.95
C ASP A 230 -19.74 -1.72 13.49
N GLU A 231 -19.23 -0.74 12.74
CA GLU A 231 -19.47 -0.54 11.31
C GLU A 231 -18.15 -0.19 10.61
N PRO A 232 -17.95 -0.63 9.35
CA PRO A 232 -16.82 -0.19 8.56
C PRO A 232 -17.00 1.24 8.04
N GLU A 233 -15.88 1.91 7.79
CA GLU A 233 -15.86 3.14 7.00
C GLU A 233 -15.27 2.82 5.62
N LEU A 234 -16.13 2.85 4.61
CA LEU A 234 -15.80 2.55 3.20
C LEU A 234 -16.09 3.77 2.33
N GLY A 235 -15.11 4.25 1.56
CA GLY A 235 -15.25 5.41 0.68
C GLY A 235 -14.85 6.75 1.31
N TRP A 236 -15.46 7.85 0.87
CA TRP A 236 -15.08 9.19 1.32
C TRP A 236 -15.87 9.63 2.55
N HIS A 237 -15.16 9.80 3.68
CA HIS A 237 -15.77 10.21 4.95
C HIS A 237 -15.20 11.53 5.44
N THR A 238 -16.03 12.30 6.15
CA THR A 238 -15.57 13.51 6.86
C THR A 238 -14.77 13.09 8.08
N VAL A 239 -13.52 13.56 8.14
CA VAL A 239 -12.67 13.49 9.33
C VAL A 239 -12.52 14.91 9.84
N GLU A 240 -12.82 15.10 11.12
CA GLU A 240 -12.72 16.39 11.78
C GLU A 240 -11.35 16.55 12.42
N SER A 241 -10.77 17.73 12.26
CA SER A 241 -9.51 18.11 12.89
C SER A 241 -9.63 19.54 13.42
N PRO A 242 -8.83 19.95 14.41
CA PRO A 242 -8.84 21.32 14.89
C PRO A 242 -8.57 22.32 13.74
N GLU A 243 -9.30 23.45 13.68
CA GLU A 243 -9.19 24.44 12.59
C GLU A 243 -7.75 24.97 12.39
N ARG A 244 -6.97 25.01 13.48
CA ARG A 244 -5.56 25.42 13.50
C ARG A 244 -4.60 24.25 13.73
N GLY A 245 -5.10 23.03 13.58
CA GLY A 245 -4.30 21.80 13.67
C GLY A 245 -3.48 21.57 12.41
N PRO A 246 -2.49 20.67 12.49
CA PRO A 246 -1.60 20.40 11.36
C PRO A 246 -2.30 19.64 10.22
N LEU A 247 -3.28 18.80 10.56
CA LEU A 247 -4.04 18.03 9.59
C LEU A 247 -5.26 18.81 9.11
N PRO A 248 -5.46 18.97 7.79
CA PRO A 248 -6.71 19.53 7.29
C PRO A 248 -7.86 18.55 7.51
N SER A 249 -9.04 19.11 7.84
CA SER A 249 -10.26 18.30 7.88
C SER A 249 -10.56 17.72 6.50
N GLY A 250 -11.32 16.63 6.50
CA GLY A 250 -11.63 15.83 5.33
C GLY A 250 -12.53 16.51 4.29
N PRO A 251 -13.01 15.75 3.30
CA PRO A 251 -13.10 14.28 3.35
C PRO A 251 -11.78 13.56 3.07
N TRP A 252 -11.60 12.41 3.72
CA TRP A 252 -10.51 11.46 3.48
C TRP A 252 -11.08 10.11 3.06
N PHE A 253 -10.30 9.35 2.28
CA PHE A 253 -10.71 8.02 1.83
C PHE A 253 -10.48 7.00 2.95
N GLN A 254 -11.48 6.17 3.20
CA GLN A 254 -11.48 5.10 4.19
C GLN A 254 -11.73 3.77 3.50
N TRP A 255 -11.03 2.73 3.94
CA TRP A 255 -11.42 1.35 3.69
C TRP A 255 -10.91 0.50 4.85
N HIS A 256 -11.59 0.59 5.99
CA HIS A 256 -11.18 -0.14 7.17
C HIS A 256 -12.35 -0.71 7.96
N TYR A 257 -12.02 -1.79 8.65
CA TYR A 257 -12.92 -2.61 9.43
C TYR A 257 -12.60 -2.55 10.93
N ASP A 258 -11.38 -2.13 11.24
CA ASP A 258 -10.86 -2.01 12.59
C ASP A 258 -10.64 -0.55 12.95
N SER A 259 -10.57 -0.27 14.25
CA SER A 259 -10.25 1.04 14.80
C SER A 259 -9.18 0.87 15.88
N PHE A 260 -8.23 1.80 15.91
CA PHE A 260 -7.21 1.85 16.95
C PHE A 260 -7.61 2.78 18.09
N THR A 261 -7.04 2.55 19.27
CA THR A 261 -7.03 3.54 20.36
C THR A 261 -5.84 4.48 20.21
N VAL A 262 -5.99 5.74 20.61
CA VAL A 262 -4.85 6.66 20.74
C VAL A 262 -3.96 6.18 21.91
N PRO A 263 -2.65 5.92 21.71
CA PRO A 263 -1.76 5.50 22.78
C PRO A 263 -1.66 6.52 23.93
N GLU A 264 -1.36 6.05 25.14
CA GLU A 264 -1.15 6.95 26.28
C GLU A 264 0.00 7.93 25.99
N GLY A 265 -0.23 9.23 26.24
CA GLY A 265 0.75 10.28 25.96
C GLY A 265 0.78 10.78 24.52
N ALA A 266 0.02 10.15 23.61
CA ALA A 266 -0.15 10.65 22.25
C ALA A 266 -1.16 11.82 22.19
N ILE A 267 -0.99 12.67 21.18
CA ILE A 267 -1.91 13.75 20.84
C ILE A 267 -2.84 13.25 19.74
N GLU A 268 -4.14 13.22 20.01
CA GLU A 268 -5.14 12.99 18.96
C GLU A 268 -5.20 14.20 18.02
N LEU A 269 -5.00 13.97 16.73
CA LEU A 269 -4.96 15.02 15.71
C LEU A 269 -6.26 15.17 14.93
N ALA A 270 -7.02 14.07 14.83
CA ALA A 270 -8.24 14.02 14.05
C ALA A 270 -9.17 12.91 14.56
N HIS A 271 -10.47 13.13 14.42
CA HIS A 271 -11.52 12.23 14.85
C HIS A 271 -12.57 12.04 13.75
N GLY A 272 -13.20 10.87 13.69
CA GLY A 272 -14.24 10.52 12.74
C GLY A 272 -15.46 9.92 13.44
N ARG A 273 -16.43 9.43 12.68
CA ARG A 273 -17.64 8.84 13.25
C ARG A 273 -17.33 7.62 14.12
N MET A 274 -16.37 6.80 13.71
CA MET A 274 -16.03 5.52 14.34
C MET A 274 -14.84 5.60 15.31
N GLY A 275 -14.41 6.81 15.69
CA GLY A 275 -13.34 7.02 16.66
C GLY A 275 -12.16 7.84 16.12
N PRO A 276 -10.98 7.72 16.76
CA PRO A 276 -9.78 8.45 16.37
C PRO A 276 -9.36 8.14 14.93
N GLN A 277 -8.91 9.17 14.21
CA GLN A 277 -8.55 9.09 12.80
C GLN A 277 -7.08 9.44 12.54
N ALA A 278 -6.46 10.18 13.45
CA ALA A 278 -5.02 10.38 13.44
C ALA A 278 -4.50 10.72 14.84
N PHE A 279 -3.25 10.35 15.12
CA PHE A 279 -2.55 10.73 16.33
C PHE A 279 -1.06 10.99 16.05
N GLN A 280 -0.42 11.73 16.95
CA GLN A 280 1.03 11.92 16.98
C GLN A 280 1.58 11.56 18.36
N ILE A 281 2.75 10.92 18.38
CA ILE A 281 3.55 10.71 19.59
C ILE A 281 5.03 10.75 19.22
N GLY A 282 5.78 11.65 19.87
CA GLY A 282 7.15 11.96 19.46
C GLY A 282 7.22 12.33 17.98
N ARG A 283 8.11 11.67 17.25
CA ARG A 283 8.33 11.83 15.80
C ARG A 283 7.50 10.84 14.96
N SER A 284 6.46 10.25 15.54
CA SER A 284 5.61 9.26 14.88
C SER A 284 4.17 9.75 14.73
N VAL A 285 3.58 9.49 13.56
CA VAL A 285 2.20 9.84 13.21
C VAL A 285 1.49 8.59 12.68
N GLY A 286 0.31 8.31 13.21
CA GLY A 286 -0.57 7.27 12.68
C GLY A 286 -1.85 7.89 12.12
N THR A 287 -2.31 7.43 10.96
CA THR A 287 -3.61 7.78 10.37
C THR A 287 -4.43 6.51 10.14
N GLN A 288 -5.76 6.60 10.31
CA GLN A 288 -6.68 5.51 9.99
C GLN A 288 -7.11 5.55 8.51
N PHE A 289 -7.20 6.76 7.95
CA PHE A 289 -7.52 6.99 6.54
C PHE A 289 -6.32 6.76 5.61
N HIS A 290 -6.62 6.74 4.30
CA HIS A 290 -5.68 6.58 3.20
C HIS A 290 -5.32 7.92 2.55
N PRO A 291 -4.30 8.64 3.06
CA PRO A 291 -3.84 9.87 2.42
C PRO A 291 -3.23 9.62 1.03
N GLU A 292 -2.73 8.42 0.76
CA GLU A 292 -2.10 8.01 -0.49
C GLU A 292 -3.08 7.87 -1.66
N MET A 293 -4.38 7.92 -1.39
CA MET A 293 -5.43 7.54 -2.34
C MET A 293 -5.37 8.30 -3.67
N THR A 294 -5.33 7.54 -4.77
CA THR A 294 -5.45 8.04 -6.14
C THR A 294 -6.51 7.24 -6.92
N PRO A 295 -7.08 7.78 -8.01
CA PRO A 295 -7.96 7.00 -8.87
C PRO A 295 -7.29 5.76 -9.48
N ARG A 296 -5.96 5.79 -9.66
CA ARG A 296 -5.19 4.64 -10.15
C ARG A 296 -5.15 3.54 -9.10
N LEU A 297 -4.79 3.91 -7.87
CA LEU A 297 -4.76 2.98 -6.72
C LEU A 297 -6.14 2.37 -6.50
N PHE A 298 -7.18 3.20 -6.45
CA PHE A 298 -8.54 2.72 -6.22
C PHE A 298 -9.02 1.75 -7.31
N ARG A 299 -8.70 1.99 -8.59
CA ARG A 299 -8.98 1.02 -9.66
C ARG A 299 -8.29 -0.33 -9.44
N GLY A 300 -7.08 -0.31 -8.89
CA GLY A 300 -6.39 -1.52 -8.46
C GLY A 300 -7.18 -2.25 -7.38
N TRP A 301 -7.64 -1.54 -6.35
CA TRP A 301 -8.44 -2.15 -5.28
C TRP A 301 -9.77 -2.73 -5.75
N LEU A 302 -10.39 -2.14 -6.78
CA LEU A 302 -11.62 -2.66 -7.35
C LEU A 302 -11.48 -4.03 -8.01
N THR A 303 -10.26 -4.51 -8.32
CA THR A 303 -10.08 -5.85 -8.90
C THR A 303 -10.39 -6.98 -7.91
N PHE A 304 -10.28 -6.73 -6.61
CA PHE A 304 -10.56 -7.71 -5.55
C PHE A 304 -11.58 -7.23 -4.52
N GLY A 305 -11.76 -5.91 -4.34
CA GLY A 305 -12.65 -5.32 -3.33
C GLY A 305 -14.05 -4.93 -3.82
N SER A 306 -14.40 -5.14 -5.10
CA SER A 306 -15.72 -4.73 -5.62
C SER A 306 -16.89 -5.46 -4.95
N ASP A 307 -16.73 -6.75 -4.64
CA ASP A 307 -17.77 -7.54 -3.99
C ASP A 307 -18.02 -7.07 -2.55
N ASP A 308 -16.96 -6.64 -1.86
CA ASP A 308 -17.01 -6.08 -0.51
C ASP A 308 -17.85 -4.79 -0.47
N LEU A 309 -17.54 -3.84 -1.36
CA LEU A 309 -18.33 -2.61 -1.51
C LEU A 309 -19.80 -2.91 -1.83
N THR A 310 -20.05 -3.84 -2.75
CA THR A 310 -21.40 -4.22 -3.16
C THR A 310 -22.19 -4.86 -2.01
N ALA A 311 -21.55 -5.70 -1.19
CA ALA A 311 -22.16 -6.29 0.00
C ALA A 311 -22.57 -5.23 1.03
N HIS A 312 -21.88 -4.10 1.06
CA HIS A 312 -22.20 -2.92 1.86
C HIS A 312 -23.14 -1.91 1.17
N GLY A 313 -23.70 -2.25 0.01
CA GLY A 313 -24.64 -1.40 -0.72
C GLY A 313 -23.99 -0.20 -1.40
N ILE A 314 -22.67 -0.23 -1.59
CA ILE A 314 -21.90 0.82 -2.26
C ILE A 314 -21.67 0.39 -3.71
N ASP A 315 -21.99 1.26 -4.67
CA ASP A 315 -21.68 1.04 -6.08
C ASP A 315 -20.19 1.33 -6.34
N PRO A 316 -19.38 0.32 -6.72
CA PRO A 316 -17.95 0.51 -6.96
C PRO A 316 -17.63 1.54 -8.05
N GLN A 317 -18.45 1.62 -9.10
CA GLN A 317 -18.24 2.54 -10.21
C GLN A 317 -18.61 3.97 -9.83
N ALA A 318 -19.67 4.14 -9.04
CA ALA A 318 -20.02 5.45 -8.49
C ALA A 318 -18.92 5.96 -7.54
N LEU A 319 -18.40 5.10 -6.66
CA LEU A 319 -17.31 5.48 -5.76
C LEU A 319 -16.01 5.78 -6.52
N LEU A 320 -15.74 5.10 -7.64
CA LEU A 320 -14.61 5.43 -8.50
C LEU A 320 -14.77 6.80 -9.16
N ALA A 321 -15.98 7.13 -9.64
CA ALA A 321 -16.27 8.44 -10.21
C ALA A 321 -16.06 9.56 -9.16
N GLU A 322 -16.58 9.37 -7.95
CA GLU A 322 -16.34 10.30 -6.83
C GLU A 322 -14.85 10.43 -6.50
N THR A 323 -14.11 9.33 -6.52
CA THR A 323 -12.66 9.31 -6.29
C THR A 323 -11.90 10.11 -7.35
N VAL A 324 -12.32 10.03 -8.62
CA VAL A 324 -11.77 10.87 -9.70
C VAL A 324 -12.06 12.35 -9.45
N GLU A 325 -13.29 12.70 -9.07
CA GLU A 325 -13.69 14.09 -8.79
C GLU A 325 -12.90 14.69 -7.62
N ARG A 326 -12.63 13.90 -6.58
CA ARG A 326 -11.94 14.34 -5.36
C ARG A 326 -10.42 14.30 -5.43
N ALA A 327 -9.85 13.58 -6.40
CA ALA A 327 -8.42 13.26 -6.48
C ALA A 327 -7.50 14.48 -6.28
N LYS A 328 -7.78 15.60 -6.96
CA LYS A 328 -6.94 16.81 -6.84
C LYS A 328 -6.94 17.39 -5.43
N ALA A 329 -8.12 17.48 -4.81
CA ALA A 329 -8.25 18.04 -3.47
C ALA A 329 -7.68 17.09 -2.41
N ALA A 330 -7.87 15.78 -2.59
CA ALA A 330 -7.26 14.76 -1.73
C ALA A 330 -5.74 14.79 -1.80
N ARG A 331 -5.16 14.84 -3.01
CA ARG A 331 -3.72 15.00 -3.20
C ARG A 331 -3.17 16.24 -2.48
N SER A 332 -3.83 17.39 -2.63
CA SER A 332 -3.40 18.60 -1.92
C SER A 332 -3.47 18.49 -0.39
N ARG A 333 -4.41 17.70 0.16
CA ARG A 333 -4.46 17.44 1.61
C ARG A 333 -3.33 16.48 2.04
N ALA A 334 -3.07 15.44 1.24
CA ALA A 334 -2.00 14.48 1.48
C ALA A 334 -0.62 15.14 1.44
N ASP A 335 -0.34 15.96 0.43
CA ASP A 335 0.92 16.70 0.31
C ASP A 335 1.15 17.60 1.52
N ARG A 336 0.09 18.27 2.02
CA ARG A 336 0.17 19.08 3.26
C ARG A 336 0.44 18.25 4.51
N LEU A 337 -0.14 17.05 4.61
CA LEU A 337 0.12 16.12 5.70
C LEU A 337 1.59 15.70 5.68
N VAL A 338 2.11 15.32 4.51
CA VAL A 338 3.51 14.91 4.36
C VAL A 338 4.45 16.09 4.60
N ASP A 339 4.13 17.28 4.09
CA ASP A 339 4.95 18.48 4.34
C ASP A 339 5.06 18.77 5.83
N TRP A 340 3.93 18.82 6.55
CA TRP A 340 3.92 18.99 8.00
C TRP A 340 4.69 17.87 8.71
N PHE A 341 4.48 16.60 8.33
CA PHE A 341 5.21 15.49 8.92
C PHE A 341 6.72 15.68 8.74
N LEU A 342 7.18 16.04 7.55
CA LEU A 342 8.62 16.18 7.27
C LEU A 342 9.24 17.44 7.91
N ASP A 343 8.50 18.55 7.94
CA ASP A 343 9.01 19.84 8.37
C ASP A 343 8.92 20.06 9.89
N ASP A 344 7.88 19.51 10.54
CA ASP A 344 7.59 19.76 11.95
C ASP A 344 7.79 18.52 12.83
N VAL A 345 7.45 17.33 12.32
CA VAL A 345 7.53 16.09 13.10
C VAL A 345 8.89 15.42 12.93
N ALA A 346 9.33 15.22 11.69
CA ALA A 346 10.59 14.53 11.36
C ALA A 346 11.82 15.45 11.46
N ALA A 347 11.66 16.76 11.62
CA ALA A 347 12.79 17.67 11.84
C ALA A 347 13.01 17.99 13.34
N GLY A 348 12.01 17.71 14.19
CA GLY A 348 11.90 18.16 15.58
C GLY A 348 12.79 17.48 16.61
#